data_AF-A0A812RTD1-F1
#
_entry.id   AF-A0A812RTD1-F1
#
_cell.length_a   1.000
_cell.length_b   1.000
_cell.length_c   1.000
_cell.angle_alpha   90.00
_cell.angle_beta   90.00
_cell.angle_gamma   90.00
#
_symmetry.space_group_name_H-M   'P 1'
#
loop_
_entity.id
_entity.type
_entity.pdbx_description
1 polymer ?
#
loop_
_entity_poly.entity_id
_entity_poly.type
_entity_poly.pdbx_seq_one_letter_code
_entity_poly.pdbx_strand_id
1 'polypeptide(L)'
;MDSFSMVDSTAGRRRLVDLSMSRVRESLLQYNGLTWFQLSLSQSPEDRMEGHVYDLRGAAPTMPRQRDPREILTPVTSCLECGAPLAHAHAVSGRLYGLGGVEGISMVIKRCSKKTCRAHHHYNYRKVEGQKYHSLDLDQMEYIFVNSKVGFSRQFLDYHNALQFRGGLSHNAIMFAQGEVMWEDRDQHARWHMEYEVVIDGHEKVSAKCQGPPPVHVGRPRKDGANKQRHNGWFMAVDPHSGMVMSVADMEEPENNVVAKNVLRKVVTKAVNLNCVIYDKMCVCLKSFATDKDFKQVKYWSIDRFHAKAHSVSCPCSPIHVRRLDLRLRSVNSSIAEQTFSWFRGYASSFNTKAHETHIFYVLLYVKMHNSLVRQNRL
;
A
#
# COMPACT_ATOMS: atom_id res chain seq x y z
N MET A 1 -29.15 10.78 -24.69
CA MET A 1 -28.45 12.00 -24.20
C MET A 1 -26.97 11.71 -24.32
N ASP A 2 -26.13 12.62 -24.80
CA ASP A 2 -24.69 12.33 -24.90
C ASP A 2 -24.10 12.14 -23.49
N SER A 3 -23.84 10.88 -23.10
CA SER A 3 -23.23 10.56 -21.81
C SER A 3 -21.70 10.55 -21.94
N PHE A 4 -21.03 11.41 -21.18
CA PHE A 4 -19.57 11.54 -21.19
C PHE A 4 -18.98 10.85 -19.96
N SER A 5 -17.85 10.16 -20.15
CA SER A 5 -17.12 9.50 -19.07
C SER A 5 -15.78 10.20 -18.89
N MET A 6 -15.44 10.56 -17.66
CA MET A 6 -14.11 11.05 -17.31
C MET A 6 -13.27 9.83 -16.92
N VAL A 7 -12.17 9.62 -17.63
CA VAL A 7 -11.32 8.44 -17.46
C VAL A 7 -10.01 8.86 -16.85
N ASP A 8 -9.71 8.32 -15.67
CA ASP A 8 -8.37 8.31 -15.09
C ASP A 8 -7.60 7.13 -15.69
N SER A 9 -6.46 7.43 -16.29
CA SER A 9 -5.57 6.43 -16.93
C SER A 9 -4.91 5.46 -15.94
N THR A 10 -5.02 5.70 -14.64
CA THR A 10 -4.36 4.92 -13.58
C THR A 10 -5.29 4.28 -12.54
N ALA A 11 -6.55 4.73 -12.41
CA ALA A 11 -7.47 4.26 -11.37
C ALA A 11 -8.84 3.72 -11.86
N GLY A 12 -9.03 3.57 -13.17
CA GLY A 12 -10.28 3.05 -13.74
C GLY A 12 -11.44 4.06 -13.74
N ARG A 13 -12.53 3.71 -14.43
CA ARG A 13 -13.61 4.65 -14.81
C ARG A 13 -14.54 5.01 -13.65
N ARG A 14 -14.81 6.31 -13.46
CA ARG A 14 -15.97 6.81 -12.69
C ARG A 14 -16.92 7.58 -13.60
N ARG A 15 -18.22 7.31 -13.49
CA ARG A 15 -19.26 8.01 -14.25
C ARG A 15 -19.69 9.24 -13.44
N LEU A 16 -19.47 10.44 -13.98
CA LEU A 16 -20.06 11.67 -13.43
C LEU A 16 -21.36 11.90 -14.20
N VAL A 17 -22.48 11.85 -13.50
CA VAL A 17 -23.78 12.12 -14.09
C VAL A 17 -24.12 13.58 -13.78
N ASP A 18 -24.61 14.31 -14.79
CA ASP A 18 -25.25 15.62 -14.66
C ASP A 18 -24.35 16.87 -14.51
N LEU A 19 -23.33 17.01 -15.36
CA LEU A 19 -22.55 18.25 -15.47
C LEU A 19 -22.66 18.87 -16.87
N SER A 20 -22.88 20.19 -16.94
CA SER A 20 -22.87 20.88 -18.23
C SER A 20 -21.48 20.80 -18.86
N MET A 21 -21.43 20.40 -20.14
CA MET A 21 -20.20 20.17 -20.89
C MET A 21 -19.24 21.38 -20.94
N SER A 22 -19.79 22.59 -20.83
CA SER A 22 -19.00 23.83 -20.74
C SER A 22 -18.17 23.88 -19.45
N ARG A 23 -18.75 23.54 -18.30
CA ARG A 23 -18.06 23.55 -17.00
C ARG A 23 -16.98 22.47 -16.87
N VAL A 24 -17.20 21.30 -17.47
CA VAL A 24 -16.23 20.18 -17.45
C VAL A 24 -14.99 20.53 -18.28
N ARG A 25 -15.16 21.14 -19.45
CA ARG A 25 -14.03 21.60 -20.28
C ARG A 25 -13.22 22.71 -19.61
N GLU A 26 -13.90 23.67 -18.99
CA GLU A 26 -13.25 24.78 -18.27
C GLU A 26 -12.44 24.26 -17.07
N SER A 27 -13.00 23.30 -16.31
CA SER A 27 -12.30 22.66 -15.19
C SER A 27 -11.10 21.82 -15.67
N LEU A 28 -11.23 21.04 -16.74
CA LEU A 28 -10.13 20.24 -17.30
C LEU A 28 -8.95 21.10 -17.77
N LEU A 29 -9.23 22.28 -18.33
CA LEU A 29 -8.19 23.26 -18.69
C LEU A 29 -7.54 23.88 -17.45
N GLN A 30 -8.31 24.15 -16.41
CA GLN A 30 -7.83 24.73 -15.15
C GLN A 30 -6.95 23.78 -14.33
N TYR A 31 -7.18 22.46 -14.39
CA TYR A 31 -6.44 21.44 -13.63
C TYR A 31 -5.34 20.71 -14.44
N ASN A 32 -5.12 21.10 -15.70
CA ASN A 32 -4.08 20.49 -16.53
C ASN A 32 -2.69 20.78 -15.95
N GLY A 33 -2.00 19.73 -15.48
CA GLY A 33 -0.67 19.85 -14.86
C GLY A 33 -0.65 20.09 -13.33
N LEU A 34 -1.82 20.16 -12.67
CA LEU A 34 -1.92 20.36 -11.21
C LEU A 34 -2.21 19.07 -10.41
N THR A 35 -2.49 17.95 -11.09
CA THR A 35 -2.68 16.63 -10.45
C THR A 35 -1.85 15.57 -11.17
N TRP A 36 -1.44 14.50 -10.47
CA TRP A 36 -0.72 13.36 -11.07
C TRP A 36 -1.56 12.55 -12.09
N PHE A 37 -2.83 12.88 -12.29
CA PHE A 37 -3.76 12.16 -13.15
C PHE A 37 -3.87 12.84 -14.52
N GLN A 38 -3.63 12.09 -15.61
CA GLN A 38 -3.98 12.53 -16.97
C GLN A 38 -5.45 12.21 -17.25
N LEU A 39 -6.30 13.23 -17.24
CA LEU A 39 -7.73 13.13 -17.51
C LEU A 39 -8.02 13.30 -19.00
N SER A 40 -8.80 12.39 -19.57
CA SER A 40 -9.27 12.49 -20.96
C SER A 40 -10.77 12.23 -21.06
N LEU A 41 -11.40 12.86 -22.06
CA LEU A 41 -12.84 12.75 -22.31
C LEU A 41 -13.10 11.69 -23.37
N SER A 42 -13.89 10.66 -23.04
CA SER A 42 -14.32 9.65 -24.02
C SER A 42 -15.85 9.58 -24.11
N GLN A 43 -16.39 9.62 -25.32
CA GLN A 43 -17.81 9.31 -25.57
C GLN A 43 -18.01 7.80 -25.65
N SER A 44 -19.05 7.30 -25.00
CA SER A 44 -19.47 5.90 -25.10
C SER A 44 -20.88 5.84 -25.70
N PRO A 45 -21.18 4.89 -26.61
CA PRO A 45 -22.55 4.59 -26.99
C PRO A 45 -23.27 3.96 -25.78
N GLU A 46 -24.49 4.41 -25.48
CA GLU A 46 -25.34 3.92 -24.38
C GLU A 46 -25.90 2.51 -24.70
N ASP A 47 -25.76 1.57 -23.78
CA ASP A 47 -26.85 1.06 -22.90
C ASP A 47 -26.30 -0.12 -22.07
N ARG A 48 -26.28 0.00 -20.74
CA ARG A 48 -25.95 -1.13 -19.84
C ARG A 48 -26.85 -1.11 -18.61
N MET A 49 -27.71 -2.12 -18.53
CA MET A 49 -28.55 -2.42 -17.37
C MET A 49 -27.70 -2.72 -16.13
N GLU A 50 -28.22 -2.28 -14.98
CA GLU A 50 -27.68 -2.58 -13.65
C GLU A 50 -27.68 -4.09 -13.38
N GLY A 51 -26.52 -4.63 -12.99
CA GLY A 51 -26.34 -6.03 -12.62
C GLY A 51 -25.34 -6.14 -11.48
N HIS A 52 -25.79 -6.75 -10.37
CA HIS A 52 -25.17 -6.72 -9.05
C HIS A 52 -23.75 -7.28 -8.98
N VAL A 53 -22.96 -6.62 -8.13
CA VAL A 53 -21.54 -6.83 -7.86
C VAL A 53 -21.39 -8.00 -6.88
N TYR A 54 -20.93 -9.15 -7.41
CA TYR A 54 -20.54 -10.40 -6.71
C TYR A 54 -21.66 -11.29 -6.14
N ASP A 55 -22.06 -12.33 -6.89
CA ASP A 55 -22.51 -13.58 -6.27
C ASP A 55 -21.58 -14.74 -6.68
N LEU A 56 -20.86 -15.28 -5.69
CA LEU A 56 -19.96 -16.43 -5.80
C LEU A 56 -20.66 -17.76 -5.43
N ARG A 57 -22.00 -17.78 -5.34
CA ARG A 57 -22.77 -19.01 -5.16
C ARG A 57 -23.13 -19.61 -6.53
N GLY A 58 -22.89 -20.91 -6.66
CA GLY A 58 -23.01 -21.68 -7.89
C GLY A 58 -24.44 -21.86 -8.41
N ALA A 59 -25.03 -20.79 -8.95
CA ALA A 59 -26.13 -20.90 -9.91
C ALA A 59 -25.77 -20.06 -11.14
N ALA A 60 -25.80 -20.69 -12.32
CA ALA A 60 -25.37 -20.08 -13.56
C ALA A 60 -26.28 -18.90 -13.96
N PRO A 61 -25.72 -17.71 -14.28
CA PRO A 61 -26.45 -16.71 -15.05
C PRO A 61 -26.63 -17.22 -16.48
N THR A 62 -27.82 -17.04 -17.04
CA THR A 62 -28.12 -17.29 -18.45
C THR A 62 -27.25 -16.37 -19.31
N MET A 63 -26.38 -16.98 -20.13
CA MET A 63 -25.44 -16.25 -20.99
C MET A 63 -26.20 -15.32 -21.97
N PRO A 64 -25.90 -14.01 -22.01
CA PRO A 64 -26.39 -13.15 -23.07
C PRO A 64 -25.78 -13.55 -24.42
N ARG A 65 -26.56 -13.36 -25.49
CA ARG A 65 -26.27 -13.80 -26.87
C ARG A 65 -24.97 -13.21 -27.46
N GLN A 66 -24.12 -14.12 -27.90
CA GLN A 66 -23.16 -14.11 -29.04
C GLN A 66 -22.35 -12.83 -29.33
N ARG A 67 -21.16 -12.76 -28.72
CA ARG A 67 -19.92 -12.44 -29.45
C ARG A 67 -19.13 -13.74 -29.59
N ASP A 68 -18.42 -13.92 -30.69
CA ASP A 68 -17.56 -15.09 -30.85
C ASP A 68 -16.53 -15.15 -29.71
N PRO A 69 -16.39 -16.29 -29.02
CA PRO A 69 -15.53 -16.39 -27.86
C PRO A 69 -14.07 -16.24 -28.27
N ARG A 70 -13.35 -15.36 -27.57
CA ARG A 70 -11.94 -15.09 -27.81
C ARG A 70 -11.12 -16.38 -27.73
N GLU A 71 -10.30 -16.64 -28.75
CA GLU A 71 -9.40 -17.80 -28.76
C GLU A 71 -8.15 -17.54 -27.92
N ILE A 72 -7.78 -18.52 -27.09
CA ILE A 72 -6.56 -18.51 -26.30
C ILE A 72 -5.69 -19.70 -26.72
N LEU A 73 -4.45 -19.41 -27.15
CA LEU A 73 -3.50 -20.40 -27.61
C LEU A 73 -2.25 -20.39 -26.74
N THR A 74 -1.63 -21.56 -26.55
CA THR A 74 -0.29 -21.62 -25.97
C THR A 74 0.73 -20.90 -26.86
N PRO A 75 1.62 -20.07 -26.27
CA PRO A 75 2.70 -19.42 -27.01
C PRO A 75 3.81 -20.41 -27.40
N VAL A 76 3.80 -21.63 -26.86
CA VAL A 76 4.70 -22.71 -27.27
C VAL A 76 4.41 -23.12 -28.72
N THR A 77 5.46 -23.14 -29.56
CA THR A 77 5.40 -23.49 -30.99
C THR A 77 5.87 -24.92 -31.28
N SER A 78 6.76 -25.47 -30.44
CA SER A 78 7.33 -26.82 -30.56
C SER A 78 7.04 -27.68 -29.32
N CYS A 79 6.90 -28.98 -29.51
CA CYS A 79 6.62 -29.92 -28.43
C CYS A 79 7.78 -29.99 -27.44
N LEU A 80 7.52 -29.67 -26.17
CA LEU A 80 8.52 -29.70 -25.10
C LEU A 80 9.03 -31.12 -24.75
N GLU A 81 8.37 -32.18 -25.22
CA GLU A 81 8.82 -33.57 -25.00
C GLU A 81 9.77 -34.08 -26.07
N CYS A 82 9.63 -33.61 -27.31
CA CYS A 82 10.34 -34.21 -28.45
C CYS A 82 10.76 -33.24 -29.56
N GLY A 83 10.57 -31.94 -29.37
CA GLY A 83 10.94 -30.87 -30.31
C GLY A 83 10.06 -30.75 -31.55
N ALA A 84 9.17 -31.71 -31.82
CA ALA A 84 8.38 -31.71 -33.05
C ALA A 84 7.32 -30.59 -33.10
N PRO A 85 6.86 -30.17 -34.30
CA PRO A 85 5.85 -29.13 -34.44
C PRO A 85 4.51 -29.48 -33.75
N LEU A 86 3.84 -28.46 -33.25
CA LEU A 86 2.51 -28.56 -32.65
C LEU A 86 1.42 -28.23 -33.68
N ALA A 87 0.41 -29.08 -33.79
CA ALA A 87 -0.76 -28.87 -34.64
C ALA A 87 -2.01 -28.60 -33.80
N HIS A 88 -3.00 -27.89 -34.34
CA HIS A 88 -4.32 -27.76 -33.71
C HIS A 88 -4.94 -29.14 -33.52
N ALA A 89 -5.46 -29.40 -32.32
CA ALA A 89 -6.18 -30.63 -32.02
C ALA A 89 -7.69 -30.37 -31.93
N HIS A 90 -8.10 -29.55 -30.96
CA HIS A 90 -9.48 -29.12 -30.77
C HIS A 90 -9.51 -27.91 -29.84
N ALA A 91 -10.63 -27.18 -29.85
CA ALA A 91 -10.88 -26.09 -28.92
C ALA A 91 -11.87 -26.52 -27.84
N VAL A 92 -11.72 -25.94 -26.64
CA VAL A 92 -12.58 -26.20 -25.50
C VAL A 92 -13.17 -24.89 -25.03
N SER A 93 -14.50 -24.80 -24.99
CA SER A 93 -15.17 -23.66 -24.39
C SER A 93 -14.86 -23.58 -22.89
N GLY A 94 -14.45 -22.41 -22.44
CA GLY A 94 -14.00 -22.16 -21.09
C GLY A 94 -14.37 -20.77 -20.59
N ARG A 95 -13.97 -20.49 -19.35
CA ARG A 95 -14.17 -19.21 -18.68
C ARG A 95 -12.82 -18.65 -18.26
N LEU A 96 -12.64 -17.37 -18.51
CA LEU A 96 -11.49 -16.60 -18.08
C LEU A 96 -11.95 -15.56 -17.06
N TYR A 97 -11.37 -15.61 -15.86
CA TYR A 97 -11.64 -14.66 -14.80
C TYR A 97 -10.63 -13.52 -14.87
N GLY A 98 -11.10 -12.31 -15.16
CA GLY A 98 -10.31 -11.09 -15.23
C GLY A 98 -10.87 -10.00 -14.32
N LEU A 99 -10.16 -8.87 -14.20
CA LEU A 99 -10.65 -7.72 -13.42
C LEU A 99 -11.93 -7.10 -14.01
N GLY A 100 -12.17 -7.29 -15.31
CA GLY A 100 -13.41 -6.90 -16.00
C GLY A 100 -14.58 -7.88 -15.81
N GLY A 101 -14.44 -8.91 -14.98
CA GLY A 101 -15.43 -9.97 -14.79
C GLY A 101 -15.08 -11.27 -15.51
N VAL A 102 -16.07 -12.13 -15.68
CA VAL A 102 -15.91 -13.45 -16.33
C VAL A 102 -16.17 -13.33 -17.82
N GLU A 103 -15.21 -13.77 -18.62
CA GLU A 103 -15.29 -13.84 -20.08
C GLU A 103 -15.44 -15.30 -20.53
N GLY A 104 -16.32 -15.55 -21.52
CA GLY A 104 -16.38 -16.83 -22.22
C GLY A 104 -15.30 -16.90 -23.30
N ILE A 105 -14.44 -17.91 -23.25
CA ILE A 105 -13.30 -18.08 -24.16
C ILE A 105 -13.32 -19.44 -24.85
N SER A 106 -12.52 -19.55 -25.90
CA SER A 106 -12.23 -20.80 -26.61
C SER A 106 -10.75 -21.16 -26.42
N MET A 107 -10.47 -22.13 -25.55
CA MET A 107 -9.10 -22.59 -25.29
C MET A 107 -8.67 -23.60 -26.35
N VAL A 108 -7.69 -23.24 -27.17
CA VAL A 108 -7.17 -24.09 -28.23
C VAL A 108 -6.11 -25.03 -27.67
N ILE A 109 -6.36 -26.34 -27.80
CA ILE A 109 -5.41 -27.38 -27.44
C ILE A 109 -4.62 -27.75 -28.69
N LYS A 110 -3.29 -27.71 -28.57
CA LYS A 110 -2.38 -28.21 -29.60
C LYS A 110 -1.93 -29.63 -29.28
N ARG A 111 -1.65 -30.43 -30.29
CA ARG A 111 -1.09 -31.78 -30.14
C ARG A 111 0.21 -31.89 -30.92
N CYS A 112 1.16 -32.60 -30.34
CA CYS A 112 2.40 -32.95 -31.03
C CYS A 112 2.12 -33.76 -32.30
N SER A 113 2.68 -33.31 -33.42
CA SER A 113 2.56 -33.96 -34.73
C SER A 113 3.28 -35.32 -34.80
N LYS A 114 4.28 -35.55 -33.94
CA LYS A 114 5.02 -36.82 -33.89
C LYS A 114 4.12 -37.93 -33.33
N LYS A 115 3.84 -38.95 -34.17
CA LYS A 115 2.93 -40.07 -33.86
C LYS A 115 3.30 -40.82 -32.57
N THR A 116 4.57 -40.90 -32.22
CA THR A 116 5.02 -41.61 -31.02
C THR A 116 4.88 -40.79 -29.73
N CYS A 117 4.81 -39.46 -29.81
CA CYS A 117 4.69 -38.57 -28.65
C CYS A 117 3.23 -38.22 -28.37
N ARG A 118 2.55 -37.61 -29.35
CA ARG A 118 1.12 -37.25 -29.27
C ARG A 118 0.70 -36.46 -28.01
N ALA A 119 1.65 -35.82 -27.31
CA ALA A 119 1.39 -35.00 -26.14
C ALA A 119 0.46 -33.82 -26.46
N HIS A 120 -0.41 -33.48 -25.50
CA HIS A 120 -1.33 -32.36 -25.64
C HIS A 120 -0.80 -31.14 -24.88
N HIS A 121 -0.76 -30.00 -25.55
CA HIS A 121 -0.31 -28.73 -25.00
C HIS A 121 -1.52 -27.80 -24.86
N HIS A 122 -1.79 -27.41 -23.61
CA HIS A 122 -2.71 -26.35 -23.22
C HIS A 122 -1.91 -25.05 -23.07
N TYR A 123 -2.57 -23.94 -22.71
CA TYR A 123 -1.93 -22.62 -22.59
C TYR A 123 -0.62 -22.63 -21.79
N ASN A 124 -0.69 -22.94 -20.49
CA ASN A 124 0.44 -22.92 -19.54
C ASN A 124 0.90 -24.31 -19.08
N TYR A 125 0.28 -25.39 -19.55
CA TYR A 125 0.64 -26.75 -19.17
C TYR A 125 0.47 -27.74 -20.33
N ARG A 126 1.15 -28.88 -20.25
CA ARG A 126 1.01 -30.00 -21.17
C ARG A 126 0.59 -31.25 -20.41
N LYS A 127 -0.11 -32.15 -21.10
CA LYS A 127 -0.56 -33.43 -20.54
C LYS A 127 0.22 -34.57 -21.19
N VAL A 128 0.97 -35.29 -20.36
CA VAL A 128 1.78 -36.47 -20.73
C VAL A 128 1.39 -37.59 -19.79
N GLU A 129 0.96 -38.73 -20.33
CA GLU A 129 0.57 -39.92 -19.55
C GLU A 129 -0.43 -39.65 -18.40
N GLY A 130 -1.34 -38.68 -18.60
CA GLY A 130 -2.33 -38.32 -17.60
C GLY A 130 -1.89 -37.21 -16.64
N GLN A 131 -0.60 -36.93 -16.51
CA GLN A 131 -0.04 -35.91 -15.62
C GLN A 131 0.09 -34.55 -16.32
N LYS A 132 0.04 -33.47 -15.54
CA LYS A 132 0.19 -32.09 -16.01
C LYS A 132 1.58 -31.56 -15.69
N TYR A 133 2.26 -31.02 -16.69
CA TYR A 133 3.56 -30.39 -16.52
C TYR A 133 3.52 -28.95 -17.02
N HIS A 134 4.14 -28.02 -16.29
CA HIS A 134 4.22 -26.62 -16.70
C HIS A 134 4.93 -26.46 -18.04
N SER A 135 4.43 -25.57 -18.89
CA SER A 135 4.96 -25.34 -20.24
C SER A 135 5.50 -23.93 -20.46
N LEU A 136 5.34 -23.04 -19.46
CA LEU A 136 5.78 -21.65 -19.49
C LEU A 136 6.36 -21.28 -18.13
N ASP A 137 7.26 -20.30 -18.12
CA ASP A 137 7.68 -19.61 -16.90
C ASP A 137 6.63 -18.56 -16.48
N LEU A 138 6.60 -18.20 -15.20
CA LEU A 138 5.57 -17.32 -14.63
C LEU A 138 5.53 -15.93 -15.28
N ASP A 139 6.69 -15.41 -15.68
CA ASP A 139 6.83 -14.11 -16.34
C ASP A 139 6.23 -14.09 -17.75
N GLN A 140 6.22 -15.23 -18.43
CA GLN A 140 5.66 -15.44 -19.77
C GLN A 140 4.14 -15.70 -19.77
N MET A 141 3.54 -15.90 -18.59
CA MET A 141 2.11 -16.17 -18.47
C MET A 141 1.28 -14.88 -18.40
N GLU A 142 0.44 -14.65 -19.41
CA GLU A 142 -0.64 -13.65 -19.33
C GLU A 142 -1.85 -14.21 -18.57
N TYR A 143 -2.07 -15.52 -18.70
CA TYR A 143 -3.17 -16.27 -18.08
C TYR A 143 -2.66 -17.51 -17.34
N ILE A 144 -3.32 -17.89 -16.27
CA ILE A 144 -3.04 -19.12 -15.54
C ILE A 144 -4.27 -20.02 -15.62
N PHE A 145 -4.15 -21.12 -16.36
CA PHE A 145 -5.19 -22.13 -16.47
C PHE A 145 -4.97 -23.24 -15.45
N VAL A 146 -5.99 -23.48 -14.62
CA VAL A 146 -6.02 -24.62 -13.68
C VAL A 146 -6.42 -25.89 -14.44
N ASN A 147 -7.27 -25.74 -15.44
CA ASN A 147 -7.65 -26.78 -16.41
C ASN A 147 -8.05 -26.12 -17.74
N SER A 148 -8.41 -26.92 -18.74
CA SER A 148 -8.77 -26.43 -20.08
C SER A 148 -10.05 -25.58 -20.15
N LYS A 149 -10.84 -25.52 -19.08
CA LYS A 149 -12.12 -24.79 -19.01
C LYS A 149 -12.09 -23.59 -18.07
N VAL A 150 -11.07 -23.45 -17.22
CA VAL A 150 -11.01 -22.42 -16.17
C VAL A 150 -9.61 -21.83 -16.13
N GLY A 151 -9.52 -20.54 -16.44
CA GLY A 151 -8.30 -19.75 -16.30
C GLY A 151 -8.54 -18.41 -15.63
N PHE A 152 -7.46 -17.81 -15.17
CA PHE A 152 -7.43 -16.50 -14.52
C PHE A 152 -6.42 -15.62 -15.24
N SER A 153 -6.71 -14.32 -15.41
CA SER A 153 -5.67 -13.41 -15.85
C SER A 153 -4.63 -13.23 -14.74
N ARG A 154 -3.37 -13.07 -15.12
CA ARG A 154 -2.30 -12.80 -14.16
C ARG A 154 -2.60 -11.54 -13.36
N GLN A 155 -3.10 -10.48 -13.99
CA GLN A 155 -3.55 -9.27 -13.30
C GLN A 155 -4.66 -9.55 -12.28
N PHE A 156 -5.61 -10.45 -12.59
CA PHE A 156 -6.63 -10.86 -11.64
C PHE A 156 -6.02 -11.60 -10.46
N LEU A 157 -5.08 -12.51 -10.70
CA LEU A 157 -4.39 -13.23 -9.62
C LEU A 157 -3.47 -12.34 -8.81
N ASP A 158 -2.71 -11.43 -9.42
CA ASP A 158 -1.82 -10.50 -8.73
C ASP A 158 -2.64 -9.51 -7.90
N TYR A 159 -3.74 -8.99 -8.44
CA TYR A 159 -4.70 -8.19 -7.68
C TYR A 159 -5.27 -9.00 -6.52
N HIS A 160 -5.71 -10.24 -6.73
CA HIS A 160 -6.29 -11.05 -5.66
C HIS A 160 -5.25 -11.57 -4.65
N ASN A 161 -4.00 -11.76 -5.05
CA ASN A 161 -2.86 -12.07 -4.18
C ASN A 161 -2.52 -10.84 -3.32
N ALA A 162 -2.49 -9.66 -3.93
CA ALA A 162 -2.47 -8.41 -3.19
C ALA A 162 -3.70 -8.30 -2.28
N LEU A 163 -4.87 -8.80 -2.66
CA LEU A 163 -6.07 -8.89 -1.80
C LEU A 163 -6.10 -10.09 -0.83
N GLN A 164 -5.15 -11.03 -0.86
CA GLN A 164 -5.04 -12.15 0.09
C GLN A 164 -4.56 -11.64 1.47
N PHE A 165 -5.11 -10.52 1.91
CA PHE A 165 -5.06 -9.96 3.26
C PHE A 165 -5.93 -10.74 4.26
N ARG A 166 -5.88 -12.08 4.22
CA ARG A 166 -6.48 -12.97 5.24
C ARG A 166 -5.62 -14.20 5.58
N GLY A 167 -4.39 -14.31 5.06
CA GLY A 167 -3.44 -15.34 5.47
C GLY A 167 -2.64 -14.90 6.70
N GLY A 168 -2.33 -15.85 7.60
CA GLY A 168 -1.35 -15.64 8.66
C GLY A 168 0.03 -15.38 8.05
N LEU A 169 0.80 -14.46 8.64
CA LEU A 169 2.18 -14.20 8.23
C LEU A 169 3.12 -15.03 9.09
N SER A 170 4.22 -15.51 8.50
CA SER A 170 5.25 -16.16 9.31
C SER A 170 5.97 -15.11 10.18
N HIS A 171 6.42 -15.52 11.36
CA HIS A 171 7.26 -14.69 12.23
C HIS A 171 8.50 -14.18 11.47
N ASN A 172 9.08 -15.01 10.60
CA ASN A 172 10.21 -14.63 9.74
C ASN A 172 9.87 -13.50 8.76
N ALA A 173 8.65 -13.45 8.22
CA ALA A 173 8.24 -12.35 7.34
C ALA A 173 8.08 -11.03 8.09
N ILE A 174 7.63 -11.08 9.34
CA ILE A 174 7.55 -9.90 10.23
C ILE A 174 8.96 -9.42 10.59
N MET A 175 9.84 -10.34 11.00
CA MET A 175 11.24 -10.04 11.33
C MET A 175 12.00 -9.47 10.12
N PHE A 176 11.80 -10.06 8.94
CA PHE A 176 12.33 -9.56 7.68
C PHE A 176 11.84 -8.13 7.42
N ALA A 177 10.52 -7.90 7.45
CA ALA A 177 9.98 -6.55 7.25
C ALA A 177 10.53 -5.56 8.28
N GLN A 178 10.62 -5.92 9.56
CA GLN A 178 11.21 -5.06 10.59
C GLN A 178 12.69 -4.72 10.32
N GLY A 179 13.47 -5.67 9.82
CA GLY A 179 14.87 -5.44 9.43
C GLY A 179 15.02 -4.56 8.19
N GLU A 180 14.18 -4.79 7.19
CA GLU A 180 14.28 -4.21 5.85
C GLU A 180 13.66 -2.81 5.73
N VAL A 181 12.53 -2.60 6.40
CA VAL A 181 11.73 -1.37 6.26
C VAL A 181 12.48 -0.14 6.73
N MET A 182 13.44 -0.37 7.60
CA MET A 182 14.17 0.69 8.23
C MET A 182 15.58 0.85 7.62
N TRP A 183 16.25 -0.20 7.11
CA TRP A 183 17.72 -0.15 6.89
C TRP A 183 18.31 -1.00 5.72
N GLU A 184 17.67 -1.05 4.57
CA GLU A 184 18.16 -1.88 3.44
C GLU A 184 19.52 -1.46 2.81
N ASP A 185 20.01 -0.23 2.99
CA ASP A 185 21.11 0.29 2.14
C ASP A 185 22.21 1.04 2.90
N ARG A 186 23.48 0.83 2.50
CA ARG A 186 24.66 1.53 3.03
C ARG A 186 24.68 3.00 2.63
N ASP A 187 24.11 3.37 1.49
CA ASP A 187 24.01 4.77 1.06
C ASP A 187 22.96 5.56 1.87
N GLN A 188 22.01 4.85 2.50
CA GLN A 188 21.08 5.47 3.45
C GLN A 188 21.84 5.92 4.72
N HIS A 189 22.80 5.14 5.22
CA HIS A 189 23.64 5.54 6.35
C HIS A 189 24.35 6.88 6.07
N ALA A 190 24.88 7.09 4.86
CA ALA A 190 25.57 8.33 4.48
C ALA A 190 24.66 9.57 4.54
N ARG A 191 23.41 9.49 4.07
CA ARG A 191 22.45 10.61 4.20
C ARG A 191 22.10 10.91 5.65
N TRP A 192 22.03 9.87 6.47
CA TRP A 192 21.63 9.97 7.88
C TRP A 192 22.68 10.63 8.75
N HIS A 193 23.94 10.56 8.34
CA HIS A 193 24.99 11.41 8.89
C HIS A 193 24.71 12.91 8.68
N MET A 194 23.81 13.34 7.81
CA MET A 194 23.52 14.78 7.61
C MET A 194 22.29 15.28 8.36
N GLU A 195 21.51 14.40 9.01
CA GLU A 195 20.27 14.81 9.67
C GLU A 195 20.54 15.56 10.96
N TYR A 196 19.98 16.76 11.08
CA TYR A 196 20.13 17.62 12.25
C TYR A 196 18.86 17.71 13.09
N GLU A 197 17.69 17.56 12.46
CA GLU A 197 16.37 17.66 13.05
C GLU A 197 15.59 16.35 12.87
N VAL A 198 14.75 16.01 13.84
CA VAL A 198 13.73 14.98 13.68
C VAL A 198 12.42 15.46 14.29
N VAL A 199 11.32 15.16 13.62
CA VAL A 199 9.96 15.36 14.15
C VAL A 199 9.43 14.00 14.59
N ILE A 200 8.89 13.93 15.80
CA ILE A 200 8.26 12.72 16.31
C ILE A 200 6.81 13.02 16.70
N ASP A 201 5.91 12.06 16.44
CA ASP A 201 4.49 12.21 16.76
C ASP A 201 3.77 10.85 16.85
N GLY A 202 2.60 10.85 17.49
CA GLY A 202 1.73 9.69 17.66
C GLY A 202 0.37 9.87 16.97
N HIS A 203 -0.23 8.77 16.53
CA HIS A 203 -1.52 8.81 15.84
C HIS A 203 -2.36 7.55 16.06
N GLU A 204 -3.65 7.76 16.35
CA GLU A 204 -4.55 6.69 16.83
C GLU A 204 -5.46 6.03 15.78
N LYS A 205 -5.71 6.65 14.61
CA LYS A 205 -6.77 6.13 13.68
C LYS A 205 -6.38 4.82 13.01
N VAL A 206 -5.09 4.56 12.80
CA VAL A 206 -4.61 3.26 12.35
C VAL A 206 -4.17 2.53 13.59
N SER A 207 -4.83 1.42 13.93
CA SER A 207 -4.56 0.69 15.18
C SER A 207 -4.77 -0.80 15.02
N ALA A 208 -3.78 -1.56 15.50
CA ALA A 208 -3.82 -3.02 15.50
C ALA A 208 -4.88 -3.54 16.47
N LYS A 209 -5.44 -4.72 16.19
CA LYS A 209 -6.30 -5.43 17.15
C LYS A 209 -5.44 -5.94 18.31
N CYS A 210 -6.00 -6.01 19.50
CA CYS A 210 -5.34 -6.65 20.64
C CYS A 210 -5.34 -8.18 20.46
N GLN A 211 -4.26 -8.85 20.85
CA GLN A 211 -4.26 -10.32 21.00
C GLN A 211 -4.80 -10.76 22.38
N GLY A 212 -4.77 -9.86 23.37
CA GLY A 212 -5.20 -10.10 24.75
C GLY A 212 -6.17 -9.02 25.27
N PRO A 213 -6.27 -8.82 26.59
CA PRO A 213 -7.14 -7.79 27.16
C PRO A 213 -6.81 -6.41 26.59
N PRO A 214 -7.81 -5.55 26.34
CA PRO A 214 -7.59 -4.25 25.74
C PRO A 214 -6.74 -3.37 26.67
N PRO A 215 -5.72 -2.65 26.14
CA PRO A 215 -4.88 -1.77 26.92
C PRO A 215 -5.67 -0.55 27.39
N VAL A 216 -5.05 0.26 28.25
CA VAL A 216 -5.63 1.55 28.65
C VAL A 216 -5.70 2.45 27.41
N HIS A 217 -6.79 3.19 27.25
CA HIS A 217 -6.97 4.16 26.16
C HIS A 217 -7.02 5.58 26.71
N VAL A 218 -6.46 6.53 25.96
CA VAL A 218 -6.60 7.96 26.28
C VAL A 218 -8.00 8.44 25.91
N GLY A 219 -8.52 9.38 26.71
CA GLY A 219 -9.79 10.05 26.46
C GLY A 219 -10.98 9.46 27.22
N ARG A 220 -12.15 10.05 26.99
CA ARG A 220 -13.38 9.66 27.70
C ARG A 220 -13.82 8.27 27.25
N PRO A 221 -14.17 7.35 28.18
CA PRO A 221 -14.80 6.08 27.83
C PRO A 221 -16.02 6.31 26.94
N ARG A 222 -16.27 5.38 26.02
CA ARG A 222 -17.46 5.48 25.17
C ARG A 222 -18.71 5.39 26.04
N LYS A 223 -19.74 6.17 25.68
CA LYS A 223 -21.03 6.20 26.41
C LYS A 223 -21.74 4.84 26.41
N ASP A 224 -21.48 4.01 25.42
CA ASP A 224 -22.04 2.67 25.25
C ASP A 224 -21.32 1.58 26.06
N GLY A 225 -20.26 1.94 26.81
CA GLY A 225 -19.46 0.99 27.60
C GLY A 225 -18.60 0.05 26.77
N ALA A 226 -18.55 0.21 25.43
CA ALA A 226 -17.77 -0.65 24.57
C ALA A 226 -16.26 -0.33 24.70
N ASN A 227 -15.49 -1.30 25.21
CA ASN A 227 -14.04 -1.21 25.25
C ASN A 227 -13.45 -1.32 23.85
N LYS A 228 -12.53 -0.42 23.51
CA LYS A 228 -11.77 -0.48 22.25
C LYS A 228 -10.86 -1.71 22.29
N GLN A 229 -11.17 -2.73 21.49
CA GLN A 229 -10.36 -3.95 21.32
C GLN A 229 -9.18 -3.73 20.35
N ARG A 230 -8.46 -2.63 20.55
CA ARG A 230 -7.35 -2.18 19.70
C ARG A 230 -6.25 -1.55 20.54
N HIS A 231 -5.04 -1.53 19.98
CA HIS A 231 -3.93 -0.73 20.49
C HIS A 231 -4.21 0.77 20.29
N ASN A 232 -3.37 1.63 20.87
CA ASN A 232 -3.51 3.07 20.84
C ASN A 232 -3.02 3.71 19.53
N GLY A 233 -2.48 2.92 18.59
CA GLY A 233 -2.15 3.36 17.24
C GLY A 233 -0.66 3.26 16.95
N TRP A 234 -0.09 4.25 16.26
CA TRP A 234 1.31 4.23 15.84
C TRP A 234 2.05 5.50 16.21
N PHE A 235 3.32 5.37 16.56
CA PHE A 235 4.24 6.48 16.83
C PHE A 235 5.36 6.48 15.80
N MET A 236 5.69 7.64 15.24
CA MET A 236 6.70 7.77 14.18
C MET A 236 7.72 8.85 14.51
N ALA A 237 8.92 8.66 13.97
CA ALA A 237 9.94 9.70 13.82
C ALA A 237 10.19 9.91 12.34
N VAL A 238 10.23 11.16 11.91
CA VAL A 238 10.26 11.56 10.49
C VAL A 238 11.28 12.69 10.31
N ASP A 239 12.09 12.60 9.26
CA ASP A 239 12.97 13.71 8.86
C ASP A 239 12.12 14.85 8.25
N PRO A 240 12.17 16.06 8.81
CA PRO A 240 11.40 17.21 8.33
C PRO A 240 11.85 17.82 7.02
N HIS A 241 13.07 17.57 6.57
CA HIS A 241 13.50 17.95 5.23
C HIS A 241 12.98 16.92 4.25
N SER A 242 13.31 15.66 4.58
CA SER A 242 12.79 14.37 4.18
C SER A 242 11.39 14.27 3.62
N GLY A 243 10.49 14.19 4.60
CA GLY A 243 9.36 13.28 4.58
C GLY A 243 9.72 11.82 4.85
N MET A 244 11.00 11.42 4.99
CA MET A 244 11.31 10.01 5.27
C MET A 244 10.98 9.63 6.71
N VAL A 245 10.29 8.52 6.87
CA VAL A 245 10.07 7.88 8.18
C VAL A 245 11.37 7.22 8.61
N MET A 246 11.90 7.69 9.74
CA MET A 246 13.15 7.22 10.33
C MET A 246 12.93 6.13 11.37
N SER A 247 11.78 6.14 12.05
CA SER A 247 11.38 5.07 12.96
C SER A 247 9.87 5.02 13.14
N VAL A 248 9.35 3.83 13.40
CA VAL A 248 7.93 3.61 13.69
C VAL A 248 7.77 2.54 14.77
N ALA A 249 6.78 2.69 15.65
CA ALA A 249 6.43 1.73 16.69
C ALA A 249 4.91 1.68 16.91
N ASP A 250 4.40 0.49 17.19
CA ASP A 250 3.03 0.29 17.64
C ASP A 250 2.88 0.83 19.07
N MET A 251 1.76 1.49 19.36
CA MET A 251 1.46 2.06 20.67
C MET A 251 0.53 1.10 21.41
N GLU A 252 1.09 0.09 22.08
CA GLU A 252 0.31 -0.79 22.94
C GLU A 252 -0.39 0.02 24.04
N GLU A 253 0.40 0.80 24.77
CA GLU A 253 -0.07 1.77 25.75
C GLU A 253 -0.31 3.15 25.10
N PRO A 254 -1.11 4.01 25.76
CA PRO A 254 -1.21 5.41 25.41
C PRO A 254 0.12 6.06 25.10
N GLU A 255 0.10 7.00 24.16
CA GLU A 255 1.25 7.82 23.83
C GLU A 255 1.86 8.42 25.11
N ASN A 256 3.05 7.95 25.44
CA ASN A 256 3.75 8.28 26.67
C ASN A 256 5.25 8.47 26.40
N ASN A 257 5.97 8.92 27.44
CA ASN A 257 7.41 9.17 27.35
C ASN A 257 8.20 7.91 26.95
N VAL A 258 7.73 6.71 27.33
CA VAL A 258 8.43 5.45 27.04
C VAL A 258 8.38 5.13 25.55
N VAL A 259 7.20 5.22 24.93
CA VAL A 259 7.02 5.02 23.48
C VAL A 259 7.89 6.01 22.70
N ALA A 260 7.79 7.29 23.03
CA ALA A 260 8.56 8.34 22.38
C ALA A 260 10.08 8.15 22.54
N LYS A 261 10.55 7.76 23.73
CA LYS A 261 11.97 7.42 23.98
C LYS A 261 12.43 6.24 23.15
N ASN A 262 11.64 5.17 23.08
CA ASN A 262 12.02 3.96 22.36
C ASN A 262 12.15 4.22 20.85
N VAL A 263 11.23 5.01 20.29
CA VAL A 263 11.32 5.46 18.89
C VAL A 263 12.54 6.34 18.69
N LEU A 264 12.78 7.33 19.56
CA LEU A 264 13.89 8.25 19.43
C LEU A 264 15.27 7.55 19.57
N ARG A 265 15.42 6.57 20.47
CA ARG A 265 16.65 5.77 20.63
C ARG A 265 17.06 5.08 19.33
N LYS A 266 16.10 4.51 18.60
CA LYS A 266 16.34 3.88 17.29
C LYS A 266 16.88 4.87 16.26
N VAL A 267 16.46 6.13 16.34
CA VAL A 267 16.91 7.20 15.44
C VAL A 267 18.29 7.72 15.84
N VAL A 268 18.48 8.06 17.11
CA VAL A 268 19.71 8.68 17.63
C VAL A 268 20.94 7.79 17.42
N THR A 269 20.78 6.47 17.55
CA THR A 269 21.85 5.49 17.30
C THR A 269 22.38 5.49 15.87
N LYS A 270 21.63 6.07 14.91
CA LYS A 270 21.97 6.03 13.48
C LYS A 270 22.17 7.43 12.88
N ALA A 271 21.40 8.40 13.31
CA ALA A 271 21.57 9.80 12.94
C ALA A 271 22.57 10.48 13.88
N VAL A 272 23.88 10.24 13.68
CA VAL A 272 24.95 10.74 14.58
C VAL A 272 25.02 12.27 14.67
N ASN A 273 24.52 13.00 13.68
CA ASN A 273 24.49 14.46 13.69
C ASN A 273 23.15 15.03 14.20
N LEU A 274 22.20 14.17 14.57
CA LEU A 274 20.91 14.59 15.12
C LEU A 274 21.15 15.41 16.38
N ASN A 275 20.72 16.68 16.34
CA ASN A 275 20.96 17.62 17.43
C ASN A 275 19.68 18.37 17.87
N CYS A 276 18.55 18.17 17.19
CA CYS A 276 17.28 18.81 17.49
C CYS A 276 16.11 17.83 17.35
N VAL A 277 15.24 17.79 18.36
CA VAL A 277 14.01 16.98 18.36
C VAL A 277 12.80 17.89 18.51
N ILE A 278 11.80 17.66 17.67
CA ILE A 278 10.54 18.40 17.62
C ILE A 278 9.40 17.44 17.98
N TYR A 279 8.58 17.81 18.96
CA TYR A 279 7.48 16.96 19.45
C TYR A 279 6.42 17.80 20.17
N ASP A 280 5.15 17.56 19.91
CA ASP A 280 4.01 18.28 20.51
C ASP A 280 4.06 18.29 22.04
N LYS A 281 4.41 17.16 22.66
CA LYS A 281 4.48 17.02 24.13
C LYS A 281 5.88 17.26 24.69
N MET A 282 6.76 17.95 23.96
CA MET A 282 8.17 18.13 24.37
C MET A 282 8.31 18.79 25.74
N CYS A 283 7.46 19.75 26.12
CA CYS A 283 7.57 20.38 27.45
C CYS A 283 7.31 19.40 28.62
N VAL A 284 6.43 18.42 28.42
CA VAL A 284 6.14 17.36 29.40
C VAL A 284 7.32 16.40 29.48
N CYS A 285 7.98 16.16 28.34
CA CYS A 285 9.06 15.20 28.20
C CYS A 285 10.45 15.76 28.52
N LEU A 286 10.64 17.08 28.46
CA LEU A 286 11.94 17.75 28.41
C LEU A 286 12.88 17.26 29.51
N LYS A 287 12.44 17.27 30.77
CA LYS A 287 13.28 16.84 31.90
C LYS A 287 13.74 15.39 31.75
N SER A 288 12.85 14.52 31.29
CA SER A 288 13.13 13.10 31.12
C SER A 288 14.03 12.83 29.92
N PHE A 289 13.93 13.65 28.86
CA PHE A 289 14.68 13.47 27.62
C PHE A 289 16.07 14.12 27.72
N ALA A 290 16.16 15.35 28.23
CA ALA A 290 17.41 16.09 28.34
C ALA A 290 18.41 15.50 29.35
N THR A 291 17.94 14.69 30.31
CA THR A 291 18.80 13.99 31.28
C THR A 291 19.17 12.57 30.84
N ASP A 292 18.58 12.07 29.74
CA ASP A 292 18.85 10.73 29.24
C ASP A 292 20.22 10.69 28.55
N LYS A 293 21.09 9.77 28.99
CA LYS A 293 22.46 9.63 28.45
C LYS A 293 22.45 9.23 26.98
N ASP A 294 21.40 8.53 26.55
CA ASP A 294 21.24 8.10 25.17
C ASP A 294 21.03 9.29 24.22
N PHE A 295 20.57 10.43 24.73
CA PHE A 295 20.26 11.63 23.94
C PHE A 295 21.28 12.76 24.12
N LYS A 296 22.48 12.46 24.62
CA LYS A 296 23.54 13.45 24.88
C LYS A 296 23.91 14.34 23.68
N GLN A 297 23.69 13.86 22.46
CA GLN A 297 23.97 14.61 21.21
C GLN A 297 22.88 15.64 20.87
N VAL A 298 21.66 15.48 21.42
CA VAL A 298 20.54 16.38 21.19
C VAL A 298 20.68 17.62 22.07
N LYS A 299 20.87 18.77 21.42
CA LYS A 299 21.08 20.07 22.08
C LYS A 299 19.81 20.92 22.13
N TYR A 300 18.87 20.65 21.22
CA TYR A 300 17.65 21.43 21.06
C TYR A 300 16.42 20.56 21.19
N TRP A 301 15.48 21.02 22.02
CA TRP A 301 14.22 20.34 22.29
C TRP A 301 13.11 21.33 22.02
N SER A 302 12.30 21.08 21.00
CA SER A 302 11.25 22.00 20.57
C SER A 302 9.88 21.34 20.62
N ILE A 303 8.88 22.15 20.93
CA ILE A 303 7.49 21.84 20.61
C ILE A 303 7.28 22.09 19.11
N ASP A 304 6.39 21.34 18.49
CA ASP A 304 5.90 21.67 17.16
C ASP A 304 5.33 23.10 17.11
N ARG A 305 5.57 23.79 15.99
CA ARG A 305 5.24 25.22 15.86
C ARG A 305 3.73 25.47 15.93
N PHE A 306 2.89 24.53 15.49
CA PHE A 306 1.43 24.66 15.57
C PHE A 306 0.97 24.56 17.03
N HIS A 307 1.48 23.57 17.77
CA HIS A 307 1.13 23.37 19.18
C HIS A 307 1.69 24.46 20.09
N ALA A 308 2.84 25.04 19.77
CA ALA A 308 3.52 26.07 20.56
C ALA A 308 2.63 27.28 20.94
N LYS A 309 1.60 27.60 20.15
CA LYS A 309 0.65 28.69 20.42
C LYS A 309 -0.17 28.50 21.70
N ALA A 310 -0.38 27.25 22.11
CA ALA A 310 -1.15 26.90 23.30
C ALA A 310 -0.30 26.86 24.58
N HIS A 311 1.01 27.11 24.49
CA HIS A 311 1.92 27.03 25.63
C HIS A 311 2.14 28.39 26.31
N SER A 312 2.65 28.33 27.55
CA SER A 312 3.04 29.53 28.28
C SER A 312 4.18 30.28 27.56
N VAL A 313 4.18 31.60 27.72
CA VAL A 313 5.24 32.49 27.20
C VAL A 313 6.62 32.12 27.75
N SER A 314 6.67 31.51 28.92
CA SER A 314 7.89 31.04 29.59
C SER A 314 8.36 29.65 29.16
N CYS A 315 7.66 28.97 28.24
CA CYS A 315 7.99 27.60 27.87
C CYS A 315 9.37 27.54 27.15
N PRO A 316 10.35 26.80 27.70
CA PRO A 316 11.71 26.73 27.12
C PRO A 316 11.77 25.91 25.83
N CYS A 317 10.73 25.14 25.52
CA CYS A 317 10.61 24.36 24.30
C CYS A 317 9.86 25.09 23.20
N SER A 318 9.29 26.28 23.46
CA SER A 318 8.44 26.96 22.48
C SER A 318 9.28 27.67 21.41
N PRO A 319 9.18 27.30 20.13
CA PRO A 319 9.84 28.02 19.05
C PRO A 319 9.24 29.42 18.83
N ILE A 320 8.10 29.75 19.42
CA ILE A 320 7.51 31.11 19.35
C ILE A 320 8.22 32.06 20.33
N HIS A 321 8.58 31.55 21.51
CA HIS A 321 9.12 32.37 22.60
C HIS A 321 10.64 32.29 22.73
N VAL A 322 11.25 31.20 22.25
CA VAL A 322 12.69 31.02 22.29
C VAL A 322 13.29 31.35 20.92
N ARG A 323 13.85 32.56 20.79
CA ARG A 323 14.43 33.08 19.52
C ARG A 323 15.40 32.11 18.84
N ARG A 324 16.21 31.38 19.61
CA ARG A 324 17.16 30.41 19.04
C ARG A 324 16.46 29.23 18.37
N LEU A 325 15.33 28.77 18.93
CA LEU A 325 14.50 27.73 18.32
C LEU A 325 13.74 28.28 17.11
N ASP A 326 13.20 29.50 17.17
CA ASP A 326 12.54 30.14 16.02
C ASP A 326 13.47 30.21 14.81
N LEU A 327 14.69 30.74 15.01
CA LEU A 327 15.67 30.90 13.94
C LEU A 327 16.08 29.56 13.34
N ARG A 328 16.27 28.54 14.18
CA ARG A 328 16.64 27.19 13.74
C ARG A 328 15.52 26.52 12.93
N LEU A 329 14.28 26.64 13.40
CA LEU A 329 13.14 25.90 12.84
C LEU A 329 12.35 26.70 11.80
N ARG A 330 12.85 27.88 11.38
CA ARG A 330 12.16 28.77 10.44
C ARG A 330 11.84 28.11 9.11
N SER A 331 12.74 27.28 8.59
CA SER A 331 12.60 26.54 7.32
C SER A 331 12.35 25.05 7.52
N VAL A 332 12.05 24.61 8.74
CA VAL A 332 11.84 23.20 9.07
C VAL A 332 10.34 22.90 9.08
N ASN A 333 9.91 21.88 8.36
CA ASN A 333 8.52 21.42 8.37
C ASN A 333 8.23 20.63 9.66
N SER A 334 7.88 21.34 10.75
CA SER A 334 7.60 20.71 12.04
C SER A 334 6.35 19.83 12.04
N SER A 335 5.46 19.99 11.05
CA SER A 335 4.22 19.21 10.92
C SER A 335 4.37 17.97 10.02
N ILE A 336 5.60 17.60 9.62
CA ILE A 336 5.83 16.50 8.66
C ILE A 336 5.30 15.15 9.18
N ALA A 337 5.36 14.90 10.49
CA ALA A 337 4.90 13.64 11.07
C ALA A 337 3.38 13.53 10.96
N GLU A 338 2.65 14.59 11.30
CA GLU A 338 1.21 14.69 11.10
C GLU A 338 0.81 14.58 9.61
N GLN A 339 1.57 15.19 8.70
CA GLN A 339 1.35 15.04 7.25
C GLN A 339 1.54 13.58 6.80
N THR A 340 2.57 12.91 7.30
CA THR A 340 2.85 11.49 7.02
C THR A 340 1.75 10.60 7.58
N PHE A 341 1.26 10.87 8.80
CA PHE A 341 0.10 10.19 9.34
C PHE A 341 -1.17 10.49 8.56
N SER A 342 -1.35 11.71 8.04
CA SER A 342 -2.49 12.05 7.19
C SER A 342 -2.52 11.19 5.93
N TRP A 343 -1.37 10.93 5.31
CA TRP A 343 -1.24 9.93 4.25
C TRP A 343 -1.61 8.53 4.75
N PHE A 344 -1.06 8.12 5.90
CA PHE A 344 -1.30 6.80 6.48
C PHE A 344 -2.78 6.53 6.83
N ARG A 345 -3.52 7.57 7.27
CA ARG A 345 -4.96 7.53 7.58
C ARG A 345 -5.81 7.10 6.39
N GLY A 346 -5.38 7.40 5.16
CA GLY A 346 -6.10 6.98 3.94
C GLY A 346 -6.32 5.48 3.86
N TYR A 347 -5.47 4.69 4.53
CA TYR A 347 -5.51 3.23 4.52
C TYR A 347 -6.11 2.61 5.80
N ALA A 348 -6.63 3.43 6.71
CA ALA A 348 -7.11 2.96 8.01
C ALA A 348 -8.21 1.88 7.89
N SER A 349 -9.14 2.02 6.95
CA SER A 349 -10.20 1.02 6.69
C SER A 349 -9.62 -0.35 6.33
N SER A 350 -8.53 -0.38 5.58
CA SER A 350 -7.84 -1.62 5.17
C SER A 350 -6.97 -2.20 6.27
N PHE A 351 -6.19 -1.37 6.98
CA PHE A 351 -5.31 -1.85 8.06
C PHE A 351 -6.09 -2.33 9.28
N ASN A 352 -7.15 -1.62 9.66
CA ASN A 352 -7.88 -1.91 10.89
C ASN A 352 -8.67 -3.22 10.82
N THR A 353 -8.91 -3.78 9.63
CA THR A 353 -9.56 -5.09 9.49
C THR A 353 -8.63 -6.26 9.80
N LYS A 354 -7.31 -6.04 9.74
CA LYS A 354 -6.28 -7.08 9.84
C LYS A 354 -6.12 -7.62 11.27
N ALA A 355 -5.61 -8.85 11.38
CA ALA A 355 -5.11 -9.39 12.65
C ALA A 355 -3.85 -8.62 13.09
N HIS A 356 -3.49 -8.69 14.36
CA HIS A 356 -2.40 -7.91 14.97
C HIS A 356 -1.08 -7.99 14.19
N GLU A 357 -0.55 -9.21 14.01
CA GLU A 357 0.72 -9.45 13.30
C GLU A 357 0.68 -9.01 11.83
N THR A 358 -0.43 -9.32 11.15
CA THR A 358 -0.67 -8.89 9.77
C THR A 358 -0.71 -7.37 9.67
N HIS A 359 -1.32 -6.70 10.64
CA HIS A 359 -1.38 -5.24 10.72
C HIS A 359 0.04 -4.65 10.83
N ILE A 360 0.86 -5.16 11.77
CA ILE A 360 2.25 -4.70 11.97
C ILE A 360 3.06 -4.83 10.68
N PHE A 361 3.05 -6.01 10.05
CA PHE A 361 3.81 -6.24 8.82
C PHE A 361 3.44 -5.22 7.73
N TYR A 362 2.16 -5.01 7.50
CA TYR A 362 1.72 -4.12 6.43
C TYR A 362 1.96 -2.64 6.73
N VAL A 363 1.91 -2.23 8.00
CA VAL A 363 2.37 -0.88 8.38
C VAL A 363 3.83 -0.70 8.00
N LEU A 364 4.69 -1.65 8.37
CA LEU A 364 6.10 -1.60 8.05
C LEU A 364 6.32 -1.58 6.54
N LEU A 365 5.67 -2.48 5.79
CA LEU A 365 5.76 -2.52 4.33
C LEU A 365 5.37 -1.17 3.68
N TYR A 366 4.29 -0.54 4.15
CA TYR A 366 3.86 0.75 3.62
C TYR A 366 4.83 1.88 3.97
N VAL A 367 5.42 1.86 5.17
CA VAL A 367 6.49 2.80 5.53
C VAL A 367 7.68 2.67 4.57
N LYS A 368 8.07 1.44 4.21
CA LYS A 368 9.12 1.19 3.19
C LYS A 368 8.73 1.75 1.83
N MET A 369 7.50 1.50 1.37
CA MET A 369 7.00 2.05 0.10
C MET A 369 6.98 3.58 0.10
N HIS A 370 6.54 4.21 1.18
CA HIS A 370 6.56 5.67 1.36
C HIS A 370 7.97 6.22 1.23
N ASN A 371 8.93 5.63 1.96
CA ASN A 371 10.33 6.06 1.90
C ASN A 371 10.91 5.90 0.49
N SER A 372 10.57 4.83 -0.23
CA SER A 372 10.97 4.66 -1.64
C SER A 372 10.41 5.76 -2.56
N LEU A 373 9.14 6.14 -2.39
CA LEU A 373 8.51 7.20 -3.18
C LEU A 373 9.11 8.58 -2.86
N VAL A 374 9.36 8.88 -1.59
CA VAL A 374 10.06 10.11 -1.16
C VAL A 374 11.44 10.21 -1.80
N ARG A 375 12.15 9.09 -1.94
CA ARG A 375 13.47 9.04 -2.59
C ARG A 375 13.40 9.29 -4.09
N GLN A 376 12.44 8.67 -4.78
CA GLN A 376 12.27 8.81 -6.23
C GLN A 376 11.89 10.24 -6.64
N ASN A 377 11.09 10.93 -5.81
CA ASN A 377 10.66 12.31 -6.06
C ASN A 377 11.73 13.36 -5.68
N ARG A 378 12.96 12.96 -5.33
CA ARG A 378 14.07 13.82 -4.91
C ARG A 378 15.22 13.90 -5.92
N LEU A 379 15.02 13.43 -7.15
CA LEU A 379 15.95 13.61 -8.28
C LEU A 379 15.51 14.79 -9.14
#